data_AF-W0Z6X4-F1
#
_entry.id   AF-W0Z6X4-F1
#
_cell.length_a   1.000
_cell.length_b   1.000
_cell.length_c   1.000
_cell.angle_alpha   90.00
_cell.angle_beta   90.00
_cell.angle_gamma   90.00
#
_symmetry.space_group_name_H-M   'P 1'
#
loop_
_entity.id
_entity.type
_entity.pdbx_description
1 polymer ?
#
loop_
_entity_poly.entity_id
_entity_poly.type
_entity_poly.pdbx_seq_one_letter_code
_entity_poly.pdbx_strand_id
1 'polypeptide(L)'
;MRVDRERYERRLRQATRANLNLIRVWGGGIYESDDFYDLCDELGLLTWQDFLFACAAYPEEEPIRSEVAAEAHENIVRLGSHASLALLTGNNENLWGYEDWGWQARLDGRTWGAHYYYEMLPGLVSDLAPHVPYSPGSPFSPGGEHPNDEAHGSMHLWEQWNRQDWLTYRDHRPRFVAEFGWQAPPTWSTLTRSLDDAPLTPESPGMIVHQKAMEGNVKLTNGLLPHYRVPDDMETWHWAMQLNQANAVGAALDHFRSHAPHTMGAIVWQLNDCWPVTSWAAIDGDERPKPLFYALRNAFAPRIVTIQPREDGLTAIASNDTAEAWTGSLRFVRRDFAGTVLAEASAPVEMAPHGRTEVVVPADVRTAGDAGSEVLSAELEGVRGVWFFAEGRDSALSAPELTIDAAAHQDGLDVTITARTLVRDLTLLVDKIRPEAVADEGLVTLLPGESVTIRVAGLTEQDAARLDEAGIVCTANELVAR
;
A
#
# COMPACT_ATOMS: atom_id res chain seq x y z
N MET A 1 -6.16 23.14 -10.99
CA MET A 1 -7.53 22.60 -10.81
C MET A 1 -7.88 22.79 -9.35
N ARG A 2 -9.03 23.39 -9.02
CA ARG A 2 -9.46 23.58 -7.62
C ARG A 2 -9.86 22.21 -7.05
N VAL A 3 -9.49 21.92 -5.81
CA VAL A 3 -10.03 20.75 -5.09
C VAL A 3 -11.38 21.19 -4.53
N ASP A 4 -12.44 20.51 -4.96
CA ASP A 4 -13.81 20.72 -4.52
C ASP A 4 -14.33 19.49 -3.77
N ARG A 5 -15.50 19.63 -3.12
CA ARG A 5 -16.14 18.52 -2.39
C ARG A 5 -16.29 17.26 -3.24
N GLU A 6 -16.67 17.40 -4.51
CA GLU A 6 -16.86 16.25 -5.41
C GLU A 6 -15.55 15.50 -5.64
N ARG A 7 -14.43 16.22 -5.82
CA ARG A 7 -13.11 15.62 -5.93
C ARG A 7 -12.70 14.91 -4.63
N TYR A 8 -12.92 15.52 -3.47
CA TYR A 8 -12.68 14.85 -2.19
C TYR A 8 -13.52 13.58 -2.08
N GLU A 9 -14.81 13.64 -2.41
CA GLU A 9 -15.71 12.48 -2.33
C GLU A 9 -15.20 11.34 -3.21
N ARG A 10 -14.83 11.62 -4.48
CA ARG A 10 -14.26 10.60 -5.37
C ARG A 10 -13.00 9.96 -4.77
N ARG A 11 -12.06 10.76 -4.25
CA ARG A 11 -10.80 10.26 -3.66
C ARG A 11 -11.02 9.46 -2.36
N LEU A 12 -11.89 9.94 -1.48
CA LEU A 12 -12.21 9.25 -0.22
C LEU A 12 -12.99 7.96 -0.48
N ARG A 13 -13.87 7.93 -1.49
CA ARG A 13 -14.52 6.68 -1.93
C ARG A 13 -13.54 5.68 -2.54
N GLN A 14 -12.44 6.14 -3.14
CA GLN A 14 -11.36 5.22 -3.54
C GLN A 14 -10.69 4.62 -2.29
N ALA A 15 -10.41 5.42 -1.25
CA ALA A 15 -9.86 4.92 0.01
C ALA A 15 -10.76 3.84 0.65
N THR A 16 -12.07 4.07 0.74
CA THR A 16 -13.00 3.05 1.28
C THR A 16 -13.07 1.80 0.40
N ARG A 17 -13.03 1.94 -0.93
CA ARG A 17 -12.94 0.80 -1.86
C ARG A 17 -11.64 0.00 -1.73
N ALA A 18 -10.58 0.60 -1.21
CA ALA A 18 -9.33 -0.08 -0.87
C ALA A 18 -9.34 -0.65 0.57
N ASN A 19 -10.50 -0.70 1.22
CA ASN A 19 -10.69 -1.16 2.60
C ASN A 19 -9.88 -0.34 3.65
N LEU A 20 -9.53 0.90 3.33
CA LEU A 20 -8.87 1.80 4.29
C LEU A 20 -9.89 2.31 5.30
N ASN A 21 -9.45 2.46 6.55
CA ASN A 21 -10.26 2.98 7.66
C ASN A 21 -9.63 4.21 8.34
N LEU A 22 -8.41 4.60 7.93
CA LEU A 22 -7.70 5.75 8.47
C LEU A 22 -6.91 6.45 7.35
N ILE A 23 -6.96 7.78 7.32
CA ILE A 23 -6.16 8.64 6.44
C ILE A 23 -5.35 9.59 7.32
N ARG A 24 -4.04 9.61 7.11
CA ARG A 24 -3.15 10.61 7.72
C ARG A 24 -2.98 11.81 6.80
N VAL A 25 -3.37 12.99 7.28
CA VAL A 25 -3.11 14.28 6.64
C VAL A 25 -1.72 14.73 7.07
N TRP A 26 -0.74 14.48 6.20
CA TRP A 26 0.69 14.67 6.46
C TRP A 26 1.08 16.16 6.60
N GLY A 27 1.98 16.44 7.55
CA GLY A 27 2.31 17.80 8.00
C GLY A 27 3.02 18.74 7.03
N GLY A 28 3.43 18.32 5.83
CA GLY A 28 3.92 19.25 4.80
C GLY A 28 2.88 19.55 3.70
N GLY A 29 1.62 19.17 3.92
CA GLY A 29 0.48 19.55 3.11
C GLY A 29 -0.21 20.81 3.61
N ILE A 30 -1.53 20.75 3.74
CA ILE A 30 -2.39 21.79 4.31
C ILE A 30 -3.36 21.15 5.30
N TYR A 31 -3.97 21.94 6.20
CA TYR A 31 -5.21 21.49 6.81
C TYR A 31 -6.26 21.45 5.71
N GLU A 32 -6.87 20.29 5.51
CA GLU A 32 -7.87 20.15 4.46
C GLU A 32 -9.12 21.02 4.74
N SER A 33 -9.95 21.20 3.71
CA SER A 33 -11.23 21.91 3.85
C SER A 33 -12.21 21.15 4.74
N ASP A 34 -13.21 21.83 5.31
CA ASP A 34 -14.29 21.19 6.09
C ASP A 34 -14.99 20.07 5.30
N ASP A 35 -15.14 20.23 3.98
CA ASP A 35 -15.68 19.20 3.08
C ASP A 35 -14.96 17.85 3.21
N PHE A 36 -13.64 17.84 3.43
CA PHE A 36 -12.86 16.62 3.58
C PHE A 36 -13.23 15.88 4.87
N TYR A 37 -13.30 16.59 5.98
CA TYR A 37 -13.61 15.99 7.29
C TYR A 37 -15.08 15.60 7.39
N ASP A 38 -16.00 16.41 6.85
CA ASP A 38 -17.42 16.04 6.71
C ASP A 38 -17.58 14.71 5.95
N LEU A 39 -16.87 14.56 4.84
CA LEU A 39 -16.90 13.31 4.06
C LEU A 39 -16.24 12.15 4.80
N CYS A 40 -15.17 12.39 5.57
CA CYS A 40 -14.57 11.36 6.42
C CYS A 40 -15.54 10.90 7.52
N ASP A 41 -16.28 11.83 8.14
CA ASP A 41 -17.34 11.53 9.11
C ASP A 41 -18.45 10.68 8.47
N GLU A 42 -18.91 11.06 7.28
CA GLU A 42 -19.96 10.34 6.53
C GLU A 42 -19.53 8.94 6.08
N LEU A 43 -18.25 8.78 5.69
CA LEU A 43 -17.71 7.53 5.15
C LEU A 43 -17.14 6.59 6.22
N GLY A 44 -17.02 7.05 7.48
CA GLY A 44 -16.40 6.28 8.55
C GLY A 44 -14.89 6.11 8.40
N LEU A 45 -14.21 7.11 7.83
CA LEU A 45 -12.75 7.15 7.69
C LEU A 45 -12.17 7.97 8.84
N LEU A 46 -11.35 7.35 9.68
CA LEU A 46 -10.62 8.09 10.72
C LEU A 46 -9.60 9.03 10.08
N THR A 47 -9.37 10.18 10.70
CA THR A 47 -8.34 11.14 10.31
C THR A 47 -7.28 11.24 11.40
N TRP A 48 -6.03 11.11 10.97
CA TRP A 48 -4.84 11.47 11.75
C TRP A 48 -4.35 12.79 11.17
N GLN A 49 -4.44 13.88 11.92
CA GLN A 49 -4.05 15.21 11.46
C GLN A 49 -2.70 15.62 12.04
N ASP A 50 -1.70 15.83 11.19
CA ASP A 50 -0.48 16.50 11.61
C ASP A 50 -0.69 18.03 11.62
N PHE A 51 -0.10 18.77 12.56
CA PHE A 51 0.14 20.20 12.38
C PHE A 51 1.13 20.41 11.23
N LEU A 52 1.13 21.59 10.61
CA LEU A 52 1.84 21.84 9.34
C LEU A 52 3.37 22.03 9.47
N PHE A 53 4.01 21.06 10.11
CA PHE A 53 5.45 20.95 10.32
C PHE A 53 5.97 19.65 9.74
N ALA A 54 6.96 19.71 8.85
CA ALA A 54 7.53 18.51 8.24
C ALA A 54 8.99 18.66 7.81
N CYS A 55 9.82 17.70 8.20
CA CYS A 55 11.20 17.49 7.74
C CYS A 55 12.11 18.74 7.81
N ALA A 56 11.83 19.68 8.72
CA ALA A 56 12.58 20.93 8.88
C ALA A 56 12.63 21.40 10.34
N ALA A 57 13.65 22.19 10.66
CA ALA A 57 13.71 22.93 11.92
C ALA A 57 12.96 24.26 11.78
N TYR A 58 12.13 24.59 12.77
CA TYR A 58 11.28 25.79 12.77
C TYR A 58 11.70 26.78 13.86
N PRO A 59 11.74 28.09 13.59
CA PRO A 59 12.06 29.10 14.59
C PRO A 59 10.94 29.20 15.63
N GLU A 60 11.30 29.42 16.90
CA GLU A 60 10.37 29.56 18.03
C GLU A 60 10.28 31.01 18.52
N GLU A 61 10.96 31.93 17.85
CA GLU A 61 10.97 33.35 18.17
C GLU A 61 9.81 34.11 17.50
N GLU A 62 9.49 35.27 18.06
CA GLU A 62 8.51 36.18 17.45
C GLU A 62 9.04 36.76 16.13
N PRO A 63 8.16 36.98 15.13
CA PRO A 63 6.70 36.86 15.21
C PRO A 63 6.15 35.45 14.93
N ILE A 64 7.00 34.49 14.53
CA ILE A 64 6.55 33.18 14.02
C ILE A 64 5.78 32.41 15.09
N ARG A 65 6.24 32.46 16.34
CA ARG A 65 5.58 31.78 17.45
C ARG A 65 4.11 32.17 17.63
N SER A 66 3.80 33.46 17.57
CA SER A 66 2.42 33.93 17.72
C SER A 66 1.54 33.54 16.52
N GLU A 67 2.10 33.55 15.31
CA GLU A 67 1.39 33.10 14.10
C GLU A 67 1.07 31.60 14.16
N VAL A 68 2.03 30.77 14.57
CA VAL A 68 1.83 29.32 14.78
C VAL A 68 0.76 29.06 15.83
N ALA A 69 0.79 29.79 16.96
CA ALA A 69 -0.21 29.64 18.01
C ALA A 69 -1.62 30.00 17.52
N ALA A 70 -1.75 31.07 16.72
CA ALA A 70 -3.02 31.47 16.13
C ALA A 70 -3.54 30.43 15.13
N GLU A 71 -2.69 29.97 14.20
CA GLU A 71 -3.03 28.93 13.23
C GLU A 71 -3.47 27.62 13.92
N ALA A 72 -2.71 27.18 14.93
CA ALA A 72 -3.03 25.98 15.69
C ALA A 72 -4.36 26.12 16.43
N HIS A 73 -4.57 27.24 17.13
CA HIS A 73 -5.82 27.50 17.83
C HIS A 73 -7.03 27.45 16.89
N GLU A 74 -6.96 28.15 15.74
CA GLU A 74 -8.04 28.16 14.76
C GLU A 74 -8.37 26.76 14.23
N ASN A 75 -7.35 25.97 13.89
CA ASN A 75 -7.57 24.63 13.33
C ASN A 75 -7.96 23.59 14.38
N ILE A 76 -7.50 23.68 15.63
CA ILE A 76 -8.00 22.80 16.70
C ILE A 76 -9.50 23.05 16.93
N VAL A 77 -9.92 24.32 17.00
CA VAL A 77 -11.34 24.66 17.18
C VAL A 77 -12.19 24.21 15.99
N ARG A 78 -11.68 24.42 14.76
CA ARG A 78 -12.38 24.04 13.53
C ARG A 78 -12.53 22.51 13.41
N LEU A 79 -11.46 21.77 13.70
CA LEU A 79 -11.40 20.33 13.43
C LEU A 79 -11.88 19.47 14.60
N GLY A 80 -11.80 19.97 15.84
CA GLY A 80 -12.03 19.21 17.05
C GLY A 80 -13.44 18.63 17.20
N SER A 81 -14.43 19.09 16.44
CA SER A 81 -15.80 18.56 16.46
C SER A 81 -16.06 17.38 15.53
N HIS A 82 -15.14 17.08 14.60
CA HIS A 82 -15.32 15.98 13.65
C HIS A 82 -15.15 14.63 14.31
N ALA A 83 -16.11 13.73 14.09
CA ALA A 83 -16.09 12.38 14.68
C ALA A 83 -14.97 11.51 14.12
N SER A 84 -14.54 11.78 12.88
CA SER A 84 -13.41 11.13 12.23
C SER A 84 -12.07 11.50 12.85
N LEU A 85 -11.91 12.66 13.50
CA LEU A 85 -10.62 13.10 14.02
C LEU A 85 -10.16 12.21 15.19
N ALA A 86 -9.20 11.35 14.90
CA ALA A 86 -8.71 10.32 15.81
C ALA A 86 -7.44 10.71 16.57
N LEU A 87 -6.60 11.56 15.96
CA LEU A 87 -5.31 11.94 16.53
C LEU A 87 -4.84 13.27 15.93
N LEU A 88 -4.32 14.16 16.78
CA LEU A 88 -3.53 15.32 16.40
C LEU A 88 -2.04 15.06 16.64
N THR A 89 -1.19 15.38 15.67
CA THR A 89 0.26 15.10 15.76
C THR A 89 1.09 16.35 15.49
N GLY A 90 2.06 16.64 16.35
CA GLY A 90 2.81 17.91 16.32
C GLY A 90 3.63 18.16 15.05
N ASN A 91 4.20 17.13 14.43
CA ASN A 91 4.99 17.25 13.22
C ASN A 91 5.20 15.90 12.52
N ASN A 92 5.64 15.96 11.25
CA ASN A 92 6.27 14.85 10.56
C ASN A 92 7.80 14.90 10.68
N GLU A 93 8.37 13.83 11.23
CA GLU A 93 9.81 13.51 11.25
C GLU A 93 10.76 14.55 11.84
N ASN A 94 10.29 15.65 12.42
CA ASN A 94 11.20 16.66 12.98
C ASN A 94 11.90 16.13 14.23
N LEU A 95 11.21 15.32 15.04
CA LEU A 95 11.83 14.69 16.22
C LEU A 95 12.95 13.74 15.80
N TRP A 96 12.69 12.89 14.80
CA TRP A 96 13.68 11.96 14.26
C TRP A 96 14.82 12.70 13.53
N GLY A 97 14.49 13.74 12.76
CA GLY A 97 15.48 14.57 12.08
C GLY A 97 16.39 15.33 13.03
N TYR A 98 15.86 15.76 14.19
CA TYR A 98 16.66 16.37 15.24
C TYR A 98 17.72 15.41 15.79
N GLU A 99 17.34 14.15 16.06
CA GLU A 99 18.23 13.11 16.57
C GLU A 99 19.25 12.63 15.52
N ASP A 100 18.80 12.29 14.31
CA ASP A 100 19.60 11.49 13.37
C ASP A 100 20.14 12.24 12.15
N TRP A 101 19.58 13.40 11.78
CA TRP A 101 19.96 14.10 10.52
C TRP A 101 21.04 15.16 10.73
N GLY A 102 21.72 15.12 11.87
CA GLY A 102 22.82 16.03 12.21
C GLY A 102 22.36 17.47 12.49
N TRP A 103 21.07 17.68 12.79
CA TRP A 103 20.50 18.99 13.04
C TRP A 103 21.11 19.67 14.26
N GLN A 104 21.31 18.94 15.37
CA GLN A 104 21.90 19.48 16.59
C GLN A 104 23.20 20.27 16.33
N ALA A 105 24.11 19.68 15.54
CA ALA A 105 25.38 20.33 15.17
C ALA A 105 25.20 21.53 14.24
N ARG A 106 24.22 21.49 13.33
CA ARG A 106 23.93 22.58 12.38
C ARG A 106 23.21 23.76 13.03
N LEU A 107 22.34 23.46 13.99
CA LEU A 107 21.54 24.45 14.72
C LEU A 107 22.35 25.16 15.79
N ASP A 108 23.36 24.50 16.38
CA ASP A 108 24.27 25.09 17.38
C ASP A 108 23.50 25.80 18.51
N GLY A 109 22.53 25.09 19.08
CA GLY A 109 21.69 25.58 20.19
C GLY A 109 20.53 26.49 19.78
N ARG A 110 20.30 26.75 18.48
CA ARG A 110 19.08 27.43 18.00
C ARG A 110 17.84 26.55 18.18
N THR A 111 16.69 27.21 18.26
CA THR A 111 15.37 26.58 18.32
C THR A 111 15.05 25.81 17.05
N TRP A 112 14.19 24.80 17.15
CA TRP A 112 13.87 23.94 16.01
C TRP A 112 12.41 23.46 15.95
N GLY A 113 11.58 23.87 16.91
CA GLY A 113 10.17 23.51 17.03
C GLY A 113 9.85 22.70 18.28
N ALA A 114 10.84 22.32 19.11
CA ALA A 114 10.62 21.56 20.34
C ALA A 114 9.56 22.19 21.25
N HIS A 115 9.59 23.51 21.42
CA HIS A 115 8.60 24.22 22.21
C HIS A 115 7.18 24.05 21.63
N TYR A 116 7.04 24.05 20.30
CA TYR A 116 5.75 23.79 19.66
C TYR A 116 5.25 22.38 19.98
N TYR A 117 6.09 21.37 19.79
CA TYR A 117 5.69 19.95 19.83
C TYR A 117 5.49 19.42 21.26
N TYR A 118 6.25 19.92 22.23
CA TYR A 118 6.21 19.40 23.60
C TYR A 118 5.43 20.27 24.58
N GLU A 119 5.21 21.56 24.27
CA GLU A 119 4.57 22.49 25.21
C GLU A 119 3.35 23.19 24.61
N MET A 120 3.53 23.97 23.54
CA MET A 120 2.47 24.85 23.02
C MET A 120 1.29 24.07 22.43
N LEU A 121 1.55 23.20 21.46
CA LEU A 121 0.50 22.43 20.78
C LEU A 121 -0.25 21.49 21.74
N PRO A 122 0.40 20.66 22.59
CA PRO A 122 -0.33 19.84 23.54
C PRO A 122 -1.13 20.68 24.55
N GLY A 123 -0.62 21.86 24.96
CA GLY A 123 -1.36 22.81 25.78
C GLY A 123 -2.65 23.30 25.11
N LEU A 124 -2.56 23.75 23.86
CA LEU A 124 -3.71 24.18 23.07
C LEU A 124 -4.72 23.05 22.85
N VAL A 125 -4.26 21.83 22.55
CA VAL A 125 -5.14 20.66 22.38
C VAL A 125 -5.86 20.32 23.69
N SER A 126 -5.14 20.33 24.83
CA SER A 126 -5.75 20.10 26.14
C SER A 126 -6.81 21.14 26.50
N ASP A 127 -6.65 22.39 26.08
CA ASP A 127 -7.59 23.47 26.38
C ASP A 127 -8.81 23.47 25.45
N LEU A 128 -8.60 23.20 24.16
CA LEU A 128 -9.61 23.41 23.11
C LEU A 128 -10.31 22.11 22.66
N ALA A 129 -9.61 20.97 22.71
CA ALA A 129 -10.12 19.67 22.26
C ALA A 129 -9.59 18.51 23.15
N PRO A 130 -9.85 18.53 24.48
CA PRO A 130 -9.29 17.54 25.42
C PRO A 130 -9.72 16.09 25.18
N HIS A 131 -10.73 15.87 24.33
CA HIS A 131 -11.19 14.54 23.92
C HIS A 131 -10.37 13.94 22.75
N VAL A 132 -9.54 14.74 22.07
CA VAL A 132 -8.70 14.29 20.96
C VAL A 132 -7.30 13.97 21.48
N PRO A 133 -6.78 12.74 21.29
CA PRO A 133 -5.40 12.40 21.63
C PRO A 133 -4.38 13.27 20.89
N TYR A 134 -3.21 13.46 21.51
CA TYR A 134 -2.09 14.20 20.92
C TYR A 134 -0.80 13.37 20.93
N SER A 135 -0.06 13.40 19.82
CA SER A 135 1.33 12.91 19.73
C SER A 135 2.28 14.08 19.41
N PRO A 136 3.44 14.23 20.08
CA PRO A 136 4.42 15.26 19.74
C PRO A 136 4.95 15.18 18.30
N GLY A 137 4.98 14.00 17.69
CA GLY A 137 5.43 13.81 16.31
C GLY A 137 5.07 12.44 15.75
N SER A 138 5.40 12.22 14.48
CA SER A 138 5.45 10.90 13.86
C SER A 138 6.75 10.78 13.05
N PRO A 139 7.64 9.82 13.34
CA PRO A 139 7.51 8.81 14.39
C PRO A 139 7.70 9.40 15.81
N PHE A 140 7.17 8.72 16.83
CA PHE A 140 7.34 9.14 18.23
C PHE A 140 7.27 7.97 19.23
N SER A 141 8.14 8.03 20.24
CA SER A 141 8.21 7.08 21.37
C SER A 141 7.85 7.79 22.69
N PRO A 142 6.75 7.40 23.38
CA PRO A 142 6.31 8.07 24.61
C PRO A 142 7.25 7.98 25.82
N GLY A 143 8.16 7.00 25.88
CA GLY A 143 9.05 6.76 27.02
C GLY A 143 10.37 7.53 26.99
N GLY A 144 10.60 8.35 25.95
CA GLY A 144 11.85 9.07 25.75
C GLY A 144 12.95 8.24 25.07
N GLU A 145 12.60 7.05 24.59
CA GLU A 145 13.42 6.30 23.63
C GLU A 145 13.58 7.09 22.32
N HIS A 146 14.41 6.56 21.42
CA HIS A 146 14.58 7.12 20.09
C HIS A 146 13.21 7.33 19.41
N PRO A 147 12.95 8.46 18.74
CA PRO A 147 11.62 8.76 18.18
C PRO A 147 11.09 7.69 17.24
N ASN A 148 11.98 6.98 16.54
CA ASN A 148 11.67 5.89 15.62
C ASN A 148 11.99 4.49 16.18
N ASP A 149 11.94 4.31 17.51
CA ASP A 149 12.17 3.01 18.17
C ASP A 149 11.05 2.01 17.84
N GLU A 150 11.43 0.82 17.39
CA GLU A 150 10.48 -0.19 16.93
C GLU A 150 9.50 -0.68 18.01
N ALA A 151 9.95 -0.76 19.27
CA ALA A 151 9.14 -1.31 20.35
C ALA A 151 8.09 -0.33 20.90
N HIS A 152 8.12 0.93 20.45
CA HIS A 152 7.35 2.03 21.03
C HIS A 152 6.62 2.86 19.96
N GLY A 153 5.40 3.30 20.27
CA GLY A 153 4.65 4.28 19.48
C GLY A 153 4.58 4.00 17.97
N SER A 154 4.75 5.05 17.16
CA SER A 154 4.75 4.96 15.70
C SER A 154 6.16 4.92 15.12
N MET A 155 6.34 4.15 14.05
CA MET A 155 7.60 3.98 13.34
C MET A 155 7.45 4.29 11.85
N HIS A 156 8.49 4.87 11.24
CA HIS A 156 8.65 5.07 9.80
C HIS A 156 9.74 4.13 9.27
N LEU A 157 9.41 3.32 8.26
CA LEU A 157 10.29 2.31 7.67
C LEU A 157 10.69 2.72 6.25
N TRP A 158 11.84 3.38 6.14
CA TRP A 158 12.35 3.96 4.89
C TRP A 158 13.58 3.26 4.31
N GLU A 159 14.23 2.36 5.07
CA GLU A 159 15.45 1.69 4.60
C GLU A 159 15.15 0.72 3.46
N GLN A 160 13.99 0.08 3.44
CA GLN A 160 13.57 -0.83 2.37
C GLN A 160 13.49 -0.09 1.03
N TRP A 161 12.86 1.07 0.97
CA TRP A 161 12.87 1.86 -0.27
C TRP A 161 14.28 2.40 -0.60
N ASN A 162 15.03 2.86 0.40
CA ASN A 162 16.24 3.63 0.14
C ASN A 162 17.48 2.79 -0.12
N ARG A 163 17.63 1.63 0.54
CA ARG A 163 18.90 0.90 0.61
C ARG A 163 18.78 -0.63 0.67
N GLN A 164 17.67 -1.16 1.19
CA GLN A 164 17.49 -2.58 1.46
C GLN A 164 16.49 -3.21 0.49
N ASP A 165 16.38 -4.53 0.54
CA ASP A 165 15.32 -5.24 -0.19
C ASP A 165 13.98 -5.15 0.57
N TRP A 166 12.84 -5.13 -0.12
CA TRP A 166 11.53 -5.06 0.54
C TRP A 166 11.20 -6.31 1.34
N LEU A 167 11.82 -7.47 1.07
CA LEU A 167 11.64 -8.65 1.91
C LEU A 167 12.09 -8.41 3.37
N THR A 168 13.01 -7.47 3.60
CA THR A 168 13.49 -7.10 4.94
C THR A 168 12.45 -6.36 5.78
N TYR A 169 11.29 -5.96 5.22
CA TYR A 169 10.15 -5.54 6.05
C TYR A 169 9.78 -6.62 7.08
N ARG A 170 10.05 -7.91 6.78
CA ARG A 170 9.80 -9.04 7.68
C ARG A 170 10.70 -9.09 8.90
N ASP A 171 11.83 -8.38 8.86
CA ASP A 171 12.76 -8.27 9.98
C ASP A 171 12.24 -7.31 11.05
N HIS A 172 11.19 -6.55 10.73
CA HIS A 172 10.60 -5.54 11.59
C HIS A 172 9.26 -5.97 12.19
N ARG A 173 9.03 -5.68 13.47
CA ARG A 173 7.77 -5.87 14.20
C ARG A 173 7.41 -4.63 15.04
N PRO A 174 7.12 -3.49 14.40
CA PRO A 174 6.78 -2.26 15.09
C PRO A 174 5.38 -2.30 15.72
N ARG A 175 5.12 -1.42 16.69
CA ARG A 175 3.78 -1.30 17.31
C ARG A 175 2.75 -0.70 16.36
N PHE A 176 3.17 0.30 15.57
CA PHE A 176 2.37 0.94 14.53
C PHE A 176 3.30 1.49 13.45
N VAL A 177 3.06 1.17 12.17
CA VAL A 177 3.84 1.75 11.05
C VAL A 177 3.10 2.97 10.52
N ALA A 178 3.65 4.17 10.74
CA ALA A 178 3.03 5.41 10.28
C ALA A 178 3.50 5.86 8.89
N GLU A 179 4.64 5.35 8.41
CA GLU A 179 5.09 5.48 7.02
C GLU A 179 5.95 4.29 6.58
N PHE A 180 5.71 3.84 5.35
CA PHE A 180 6.57 2.95 4.58
C PHE A 180 6.03 2.94 3.14
N GLY A 181 6.84 2.55 2.15
CA GLY A 181 6.35 2.54 0.78
C GLY A 181 7.35 2.07 -0.25
N TRP A 182 6.90 2.03 -1.50
CA TRP A 182 7.73 1.77 -2.67
C TRP A 182 7.26 2.63 -3.86
N GLN A 183 8.17 3.17 -4.69
CA GLN A 183 7.74 3.94 -5.86
C GLN A 183 7.37 3.06 -7.05
N ALA A 184 6.50 3.61 -7.92
CA ALA A 184 6.34 3.17 -9.30
C ALA A 184 5.83 4.34 -10.18
N PRO A 185 6.00 4.28 -11.51
CA PRO A 185 5.40 5.26 -12.42
C PRO A 185 3.86 5.32 -12.27
N PRO A 186 3.22 6.43 -12.69
CA PRO A 186 1.76 6.56 -12.69
C PRO A 186 1.14 5.60 -13.72
N THR A 187 -0.19 5.55 -13.86
CA THR A 187 -0.78 4.68 -14.89
C THR A 187 -0.35 5.10 -16.29
N TRP A 188 -0.48 4.19 -17.27
CA TRP A 188 0.06 4.40 -18.61
C TRP A 188 -0.56 5.64 -19.28
N SER A 189 -1.87 5.83 -19.15
CA SER A 189 -2.55 7.01 -19.70
C SER A 189 -2.07 8.30 -19.05
N THR A 190 -1.87 8.33 -17.74
CA THR A 190 -1.36 9.51 -17.03
C THR A 190 0.08 9.83 -17.46
N LEU A 191 0.90 8.80 -17.62
CA LEU A 191 2.27 8.91 -18.07
C LEU A 191 2.36 9.49 -19.49
N THR A 192 1.72 8.83 -20.44
CA THR A 192 1.79 9.17 -21.88
C THR A 192 1.04 10.45 -22.24
N ARG A 193 0.06 10.89 -21.44
CA ARG A 193 -0.55 12.21 -21.57
C ARG A 193 0.41 13.35 -21.17
N SER A 194 1.39 13.05 -20.31
CA SER A 194 2.25 14.05 -19.70
C SER A 194 3.64 14.14 -20.33
N LEU A 195 4.04 13.13 -21.09
CA LEU A 195 5.38 13.00 -21.69
C LEU A 195 5.29 12.86 -23.21
N ASP A 196 6.08 13.67 -23.92
CA ASP A 196 6.15 13.67 -25.39
C ASP A 196 7.47 13.05 -25.92
N ASP A 197 8.29 12.46 -25.05
CA ASP A 197 9.59 11.87 -25.42
C ASP A 197 9.42 10.71 -26.42
N ALA A 198 10.26 10.69 -27.47
CA ALA A 198 10.24 9.65 -28.50
C ALA A 198 11.68 9.23 -28.88
N PRO A 199 12.08 7.96 -28.64
CA PRO A 199 11.33 6.94 -27.90
C PRO A 199 11.17 7.34 -26.42
N LEU A 200 10.05 6.93 -25.82
CA LEU A 200 9.86 7.02 -24.38
C LEU A 200 10.65 5.89 -23.71
N THR A 201 11.56 6.25 -22.80
CA THR A 201 12.35 5.32 -21.99
C THR A 201 12.36 5.78 -20.53
N PRO A 202 12.74 4.92 -19.57
CA PRO A 202 12.80 5.30 -18.16
C PRO A 202 13.75 6.48 -17.88
N GLU A 203 14.76 6.67 -18.73
CA GLU A 203 15.78 7.72 -18.66
C GLU A 203 15.46 8.95 -19.54
N SER A 204 14.32 8.97 -20.22
CA SER A 204 13.90 10.13 -21.01
C SER A 204 13.89 11.41 -20.15
N PRO A 205 14.26 12.58 -20.70
CA PRO A 205 14.25 13.84 -19.95
C PRO A 205 12.93 14.12 -19.24
N GLY A 206 11.79 13.84 -19.88
CA GLY A 206 10.48 13.97 -19.26
C GLY A 206 10.30 13.05 -18.04
N MET A 207 10.71 11.78 -18.13
CA MET A 207 10.70 10.83 -17.00
C MET A 207 11.55 11.35 -15.82
N ILE A 208 12.76 11.84 -16.09
CA ILE A 208 13.66 12.35 -15.05
C ILE A 208 13.08 13.58 -14.36
N VAL A 209 12.44 14.49 -15.10
CA VAL A 209 11.75 15.65 -14.49
C VAL A 209 10.60 15.20 -13.58
N HIS A 210 9.94 14.09 -13.91
CA HIS A 210 8.83 13.50 -13.16
C HIS A 210 9.30 12.49 -12.09
N GLN A 211 10.60 12.42 -11.78
CA GLN A 211 11.18 11.67 -10.67
C GLN A 211 11.79 12.64 -9.66
N LYS A 212 11.26 12.66 -8.43
CA LYS A 212 11.70 13.59 -7.36
C LYS A 212 12.43 12.94 -6.21
N ALA A 213 12.39 11.61 -6.09
CA ALA A 213 13.24 10.91 -5.15
C ALA A 213 14.70 10.98 -5.60
N MET A 214 15.58 11.31 -4.65
CA MET A 214 17.02 11.24 -4.87
C MET A 214 17.39 9.82 -5.31
N GLU A 215 18.05 9.73 -6.47
CA GLU A 215 18.45 8.46 -7.11
C GLU A 215 17.26 7.51 -7.39
N GLY A 216 16.04 8.05 -7.57
CA GLY A 216 14.82 7.24 -7.64
C GLY A 216 14.84 6.13 -8.70
N ASN A 217 15.32 6.40 -9.92
CA ASN A 217 15.41 5.36 -10.96
C ASN A 217 16.45 4.28 -10.62
N VAL A 218 17.56 4.65 -9.99
CA VAL A 218 18.56 3.67 -9.53
C VAL A 218 17.95 2.76 -8.46
N LYS A 219 17.16 3.33 -7.54
CA LYS A 219 16.44 2.58 -6.51
C LYS A 219 15.38 1.65 -7.10
N LEU A 220 14.61 2.10 -8.09
CA LEU A 220 13.66 1.26 -8.82
C LEU A 220 14.35 0.05 -9.46
N THR A 221 15.46 0.26 -10.17
CA THR A 221 16.22 -0.82 -10.81
C THR A 221 16.78 -1.79 -9.77
N ASN A 222 17.50 -1.28 -8.76
CA ASN A 222 18.08 -2.11 -7.71
C ASN A 222 17.02 -2.91 -6.94
N GLY A 223 15.87 -2.28 -6.70
CA GLY A 223 14.74 -2.88 -6.02
C GLY A 223 13.97 -3.92 -6.85
N LEU A 224 14.11 -3.93 -8.18
CA LEU A 224 13.50 -4.95 -9.04
C LEU A 224 14.41 -6.19 -9.18
N LEU A 225 15.73 -5.98 -9.18
CA LEU A 225 16.71 -7.03 -9.49
C LEU A 225 16.58 -8.30 -8.64
N PRO A 226 16.30 -8.29 -7.32
CA PRO A 226 16.13 -9.54 -6.60
C PRO A 226 14.91 -10.36 -7.06
N HIS A 227 13.88 -9.72 -7.65
CA HIS A 227 12.56 -10.34 -7.88
C HIS A 227 12.25 -10.63 -9.34
N TYR A 228 12.73 -9.80 -10.27
CA TYR A 228 12.49 -9.96 -11.71
C TYR A 228 13.69 -9.45 -12.52
N ARG A 229 13.76 -9.86 -13.79
CA ARG A 229 14.71 -9.27 -14.74
C ARG A 229 14.24 -7.85 -15.10
N VAL A 230 15.19 -6.93 -15.26
CA VAL A 230 14.87 -5.57 -15.70
C VAL A 230 14.50 -5.62 -17.19
N PRO A 231 13.29 -5.18 -17.57
CA PRO A 231 12.89 -5.19 -18.98
C PRO A 231 13.62 -4.13 -19.81
N ASP A 232 13.86 -4.43 -21.07
CA ASP A 232 14.52 -3.51 -22.03
C ASP A 232 13.53 -2.55 -22.73
N ASP A 233 12.23 -2.85 -22.69
CA ASP A 233 11.17 -2.04 -23.29
C ASP A 233 10.34 -1.28 -22.24
N MET A 234 9.85 -0.10 -22.62
CA MET A 234 9.18 0.82 -21.69
C MET A 234 7.86 0.29 -21.13
N GLU A 235 7.06 -0.40 -21.93
CA GLU A 235 5.76 -0.92 -21.48
C GLU A 235 5.93 -2.04 -20.45
N THR A 236 6.90 -2.92 -20.66
CA THR A 236 7.19 -3.99 -19.72
C THR A 236 7.90 -3.45 -18.49
N TRP A 237 8.81 -2.48 -18.65
CA TRP A 237 9.42 -1.78 -17.53
C TRP A 237 8.34 -1.11 -16.65
N HIS A 238 7.36 -0.45 -17.27
CA HIS A 238 6.23 0.17 -16.58
C HIS A 238 5.45 -0.86 -15.74
N TRP A 239 5.08 -1.99 -16.34
CA TRP A 239 4.42 -3.07 -15.61
C TRP A 239 5.29 -3.62 -14.48
N ALA A 240 6.57 -3.93 -14.75
CA ALA A 240 7.47 -4.50 -13.76
C ALA A 240 7.64 -3.60 -12.53
N MET A 241 7.75 -2.28 -12.73
CA MET A 241 7.87 -1.34 -11.62
C MET A 241 6.57 -1.21 -10.81
N GLN A 242 5.40 -1.18 -11.47
CA GLN A 242 4.13 -1.15 -10.76
C GLN A 242 3.83 -2.45 -10.00
N LEU A 243 4.14 -3.60 -10.60
CA LEU A 243 4.01 -4.89 -9.93
C LEU A 243 4.96 -4.99 -8.73
N ASN A 244 6.22 -4.57 -8.87
CA ASN A 244 7.17 -4.60 -7.77
C ASN A 244 6.73 -3.68 -6.61
N GLN A 245 6.18 -2.50 -6.90
CA GLN A 245 5.56 -1.65 -5.88
C GLN A 245 4.42 -2.37 -5.13
N ALA A 246 3.50 -3.00 -5.89
CA ALA A 246 2.39 -3.73 -5.30
C ALA A 246 2.87 -4.91 -4.43
N ASN A 247 3.87 -5.67 -4.89
CA ASN A 247 4.44 -6.79 -4.17
C ASN A 247 5.18 -6.35 -2.90
N ALA A 248 5.98 -5.30 -2.97
CA ALA A 248 6.71 -4.76 -1.84
C ALA A 248 5.79 -4.31 -0.70
N VAL A 249 4.77 -3.52 -1.03
CA VAL A 249 3.80 -3.02 -0.04
C VAL A 249 2.87 -4.13 0.44
N GLY A 250 2.39 -5.00 -0.46
CA GLY A 250 1.55 -6.14 -0.10
C GLY A 250 2.24 -7.09 0.89
N ALA A 251 3.51 -7.43 0.64
CA ALA A 251 4.31 -8.27 1.52
C ALA A 251 4.48 -7.65 2.93
N ALA A 252 4.71 -6.34 3.00
CA ALA A 252 4.82 -5.61 4.26
C ALA A 252 3.49 -5.59 5.02
N LEU A 253 2.37 -5.28 4.34
CA LEU A 253 1.05 -5.23 4.97
C LEU A 253 0.60 -6.59 5.50
N ASP A 254 0.78 -7.66 4.72
CA ASP A 254 0.50 -9.02 5.14
C ASP A 254 1.31 -9.39 6.39
N HIS A 255 2.59 -9.02 6.42
CA HIS A 255 3.47 -9.24 7.57
C HIS A 255 3.01 -8.45 8.80
N PHE A 256 2.81 -7.13 8.68
CA PHE A 256 2.38 -6.29 9.80
C PHE A 256 1.03 -6.71 10.37
N ARG A 257 0.06 -6.99 9.51
CA ARG A 257 -1.27 -7.46 9.94
C ARG A 257 -1.20 -8.83 10.62
N SER A 258 -0.30 -9.72 10.15
CA SER A 258 -0.05 -11.00 10.79
C SER A 258 0.54 -10.89 12.21
N HIS A 259 1.04 -9.71 12.60
CA HIS A 259 1.61 -9.43 13.92
C HIS A 259 0.67 -8.70 14.88
N ALA A 260 -0.63 -8.55 14.58
CA ALA A 260 -1.60 -8.14 15.60
C ALA A 260 -1.53 -9.04 16.88
N PRO A 261 -2.07 -8.65 18.03
CA PRO A 261 -2.26 -7.28 18.46
C PRO A 261 -0.94 -6.56 18.79
N HIS A 262 0.23 -7.10 18.46
CA HIS A 262 1.50 -6.42 18.70
C HIS A 262 1.67 -5.23 17.75
N THR A 263 1.53 -5.48 16.45
CA THR A 263 1.43 -4.45 15.39
C THR A 263 -0.04 -4.16 15.12
N MET A 264 -0.48 -2.92 15.38
CA MET A 264 -1.91 -2.55 15.38
C MET A 264 -2.30 -1.57 14.26
N GLY A 265 -1.37 -1.24 13.36
CA GLY A 265 -1.69 -0.42 12.19
C GLY A 265 -0.51 -0.20 11.27
N ALA A 266 -0.84 0.13 10.03
CA ALA A 266 0.10 0.42 8.97
C ALA A 266 -0.47 1.48 8.02
N ILE A 267 0.24 2.59 7.84
CA ILE A 267 -0.11 3.67 6.91
C ILE A 267 0.92 3.68 5.79
N VAL A 268 0.45 3.43 4.57
CA VAL A 268 1.29 3.40 3.37
C VAL A 268 1.55 4.83 2.90
N TRP A 269 2.82 5.18 2.77
CA TRP A 269 3.25 6.34 2.00
C TRP A 269 3.26 5.93 0.52
N GLN A 270 2.38 6.46 -0.36
CA GLN A 270 1.30 7.40 -0.07
C GLN A 270 0.01 7.00 -0.80
N LEU A 271 -1.12 7.61 -0.44
CA LEU A 271 -2.41 7.29 -1.07
C LEU A 271 -2.51 7.90 -2.48
N ASN A 272 -2.20 9.19 -2.62
CA ASN A 272 -2.51 9.99 -3.81
C ASN A 272 -1.34 10.85 -4.29
N ASP A 273 -1.40 11.33 -5.53
CA ASP A 273 -0.50 12.35 -6.07
C ASP A 273 -1.19 13.70 -6.29
N CYS A 274 -0.38 14.78 -6.31
CA CYS A 274 -0.82 16.13 -6.65
C CYS A 274 -0.60 16.52 -8.13
N TRP A 275 0.14 15.70 -8.89
CA TRP A 275 0.48 15.91 -10.30
C TRP A 275 0.94 14.58 -10.94
N PRO A 276 1.08 14.46 -12.27
CA PRO A 276 1.70 13.28 -12.88
C PRO A 276 3.14 13.13 -12.40
N VAL A 277 3.51 11.99 -11.82
CA VAL A 277 4.84 11.80 -11.22
C VAL A 277 5.12 10.31 -10.98
N THR A 278 6.39 9.91 -10.96
CA THR A 278 6.82 8.64 -10.36
C THR A 278 6.92 8.84 -8.86
N SER A 279 6.02 8.22 -8.11
CA SER A 279 5.90 8.35 -6.65
C SER A 279 5.48 7.05 -6.01
N TRP A 280 5.28 7.10 -4.69
CA TRP A 280 4.77 5.99 -3.89
C TRP A 280 3.24 5.89 -3.89
N ALA A 281 2.54 6.70 -4.69
CA ALA A 281 1.08 6.75 -4.67
C ALA A 281 0.44 5.42 -5.10
N ALA A 282 -0.66 5.05 -4.44
CA ALA A 282 -1.57 4.00 -4.87
C ALA A 282 -2.56 4.49 -5.95
N ILE A 283 -2.86 5.78 -5.96
CA ILE A 283 -3.77 6.42 -6.92
C ILE A 283 -3.07 7.64 -7.50
N ASP A 284 -2.87 7.68 -8.81
CA ASP A 284 -2.04 8.69 -9.44
C ASP A 284 -2.69 10.10 -9.50
N GLY A 285 -1.97 11.06 -10.09
CA GLY A 285 -2.37 12.47 -10.13
C GLY A 285 -3.68 12.74 -10.89
N ASP A 286 -4.05 11.84 -11.81
CA ASP A 286 -5.27 11.91 -12.60
C ASP A 286 -6.42 11.06 -12.01
N GLU A 287 -6.28 10.65 -10.74
CA GLU A 287 -7.29 9.89 -10.00
C GLU A 287 -7.40 8.43 -10.42
N ARG A 288 -6.38 7.85 -11.06
CA ARG A 288 -6.42 6.46 -11.53
C ARG A 288 -5.77 5.49 -10.54
N PRO A 289 -6.44 4.36 -10.20
CA PRO A 289 -5.85 3.35 -9.34
C PRO A 289 -4.69 2.64 -10.05
N LYS A 290 -3.53 2.57 -9.39
CA LYS A 290 -2.38 1.77 -9.79
C LYS A 290 -2.52 0.33 -9.25
N PRO A 291 -1.72 -0.65 -9.68
CA PRO A 291 -1.68 -1.99 -9.08
C PRO A 291 -1.58 -1.99 -7.54
N LEU A 292 -0.83 -1.04 -6.97
CA LEU A 292 -0.76 -0.84 -5.51
C LEU A 292 -2.15 -0.65 -4.86
N PHE A 293 -3.10 0.04 -5.50
CA PHE A 293 -4.47 0.18 -4.98
C PHE A 293 -5.12 -1.18 -4.68
N TYR A 294 -4.96 -2.15 -5.57
CA TYR A 294 -5.49 -3.50 -5.39
C TYR A 294 -4.70 -4.27 -4.33
N ALA A 295 -3.40 -4.05 -4.20
CA ALA A 295 -2.61 -4.62 -3.11
C ALA A 295 -3.14 -4.13 -1.73
N LEU A 296 -3.43 -2.83 -1.60
CA LEU A 296 -4.07 -2.30 -0.39
C LEU A 296 -5.42 -2.96 -0.12
N ARG A 297 -6.29 -3.02 -1.15
CA ARG A 297 -7.61 -3.64 -1.05
C ARG A 297 -7.53 -5.09 -0.58
N ASN A 298 -6.62 -5.88 -1.14
CA ASN A 298 -6.45 -7.29 -0.82
C ASN A 298 -5.90 -7.46 0.61
N ALA A 299 -4.85 -6.71 0.96
CA ALA A 299 -4.20 -6.81 2.26
C ALA A 299 -5.05 -6.26 3.42
N PHE A 300 -5.97 -5.33 3.14
CA PHE A 300 -6.93 -4.78 4.12
C PHE A 300 -8.33 -5.38 4.00
N ALA A 301 -8.53 -6.47 3.24
CA ALA A 301 -9.83 -7.13 3.18
C ALA A 301 -10.33 -7.53 4.59
N PRO A 302 -11.64 -7.41 4.90
CA PRO A 302 -12.16 -7.66 6.24
C PRO A 302 -11.85 -9.05 6.81
N ARG A 303 -11.65 -10.03 5.93
CA ARG A 303 -11.11 -11.35 6.26
C ARG A 303 -9.95 -11.65 5.33
N ILE A 304 -8.85 -12.13 5.90
CA ILE A 304 -7.70 -12.60 5.12
C ILE A 304 -7.20 -13.94 5.64
N VAL A 305 -6.55 -14.68 4.73
CA VAL A 305 -5.60 -15.73 5.07
C VAL A 305 -4.27 -15.32 4.44
N THR A 306 -3.21 -15.24 5.25
CA THR A 306 -1.84 -15.02 4.77
C THR A 306 -0.92 -16.11 5.31
N ILE A 307 0.14 -16.44 4.58
CA ILE A 307 1.14 -17.42 5.00
C ILE A 307 2.44 -16.66 5.24
N GLN A 308 3.02 -16.81 6.43
CA GLN A 308 4.19 -16.05 6.84
C GLN A 308 5.29 -16.97 7.36
N PRO A 309 6.57 -16.63 7.10
CA PRO A 309 7.68 -17.32 7.73
C PRO A 309 7.74 -16.97 9.22
N ARG A 310 7.97 -17.99 10.04
CA ARG A 310 8.21 -17.93 11.49
C ARG A 310 9.39 -18.84 11.84
N GLU A 311 9.85 -18.79 13.09
CA GLU A 311 10.98 -19.61 13.57
C GLU A 311 10.74 -21.12 13.35
N ASP A 312 9.51 -21.59 13.53
CA ASP A 312 9.11 -23.00 13.34
C ASP A 312 8.77 -23.39 11.89
N GLY A 313 9.00 -22.48 10.93
CA GLY A 313 8.67 -22.63 9.51
C GLY A 313 7.47 -21.77 9.09
N LEU A 314 6.75 -22.19 8.05
CA LEU A 314 5.58 -21.46 7.57
C LEU A 314 4.41 -21.56 8.55
N THR A 315 3.74 -20.44 8.78
CA THR A 315 2.51 -20.35 9.59
C THR A 315 1.44 -19.65 8.76
N ALA A 316 0.24 -20.21 8.72
CA ALA A 316 -0.92 -19.52 8.15
C ALA A 316 -1.63 -18.73 9.25
N ILE A 317 -1.95 -17.49 8.94
CA ILE A 317 -2.67 -16.57 9.82
C ILE A 317 -3.99 -16.26 9.13
N ALA A 318 -5.09 -16.58 9.81
CA ALA A 318 -6.42 -16.14 9.41
C ALA A 318 -6.82 -15.00 10.34
N SER A 319 -7.16 -13.83 9.76
CA SER A 319 -7.59 -12.64 10.50
C SER A 319 -9.02 -12.28 10.11
N ASN A 320 -9.84 -11.98 11.12
CA ASN A 320 -11.25 -11.66 10.96
C ASN A 320 -11.54 -10.31 11.65
N ASP A 321 -11.61 -9.25 10.87
CA ASP A 321 -11.90 -7.91 11.37
C ASP A 321 -13.41 -7.59 11.35
N THR A 322 -14.26 -8.58 11.08
CA THR A 322 -15.72 -8.41 11.08
C THR A 322 -16.33 -8.65 12.47
N ALA A 323 -17.57 -8.20 12.63
CA ALA A 323 -18.37 -8.39 13.84
C ALA A 323 -18.95 -9.82 13.98
N GLU A 324 -18.70 -10.71 13.02
CA GLU A 324 -19.21 -12.08 12.99
C GLU A 324 -18.09 -13.07 13.24
N ALA A 325 -18.37 -14.15 13.97
CA ALA A 325 -17.42 -15.25 14.13
C ALA A 325 -17.07 -15.87 12.77
N TRP A 326 -15.86 -16.41 12.64
CA TRP A 326 -15.40 -17.10 11.44
C TRP A 326 -14.81 -18.46 11.83
N THR A 327 -15.44 -19.53 11.38
CA THR A 327 -15.12 -20.90 11.79
C THR A 327 -15.11 -21.83 10.59
N GLY A 328 -14.21 -22.80 10.57
CA GLY A 328 -14.21 -23.80 9.51
C GLY A 328 -12.97 -24.68 9.54
N SER A 329 -12.66 -25.26 8.38
CA SER A 329 -11.47 -26.08 8.18
C SER A 329 -10.53 -25.33 7.25
N LEU A 330 -9.40 -24.86 7.79
CA LEU A 330 -8.34 -24.22 7.01
C LEU A 330 -7.62 -25.32 6.22
N ARG A 331 -7.79 -25.30 4.90
CA ARG A 331 -7.25 -26.31 3.99
C ARG A 331 -5.92 -25.84 3.40
N PHE A 332 -4.89 -26.66 3.57
CA PHE A 332 -3.56 -26.47 3.01
C PHE A 332 -3.36 -27.38 1.82
N VAL A 333 -2.83 -26.85 0.72
CA VAL A 333 -2.53 -27.65 -0.46
C VAL A 333 -1.25 -27.16 -1.11
N ARG A 334 -0.27 -28.05 -1.22
CA ARG A 334 0.95 -27.84 -1.99
C ARG A 334 0.77 -28.44 -3.38
N ARG A 335 1.02 -27.64 -4.41
CA ARG A 335 0.90 -28.03 -5.82
C ARG A 335 2.17 -27.72 -6.58
N ASP A 336 2.42 -28.45 -7.66
CA ASP A 336 3.28 -27.93 -8.72
C ASP A 336 2.56 -26.85 -9.55
N PHE A 337 3.29 -26.11 -10.38
CA PHE A 337 2.72 -25.08 -11.25
C PHE A 337 1.85 -25.63 -12.39
N ALA A 338 1.89 -26.94 -12.65
CA ALA A 338 0.96 -27.62 -13.56
C ALA A 338 -0.39 -27.94 -12.89
N GLY A 339 -0.52 -27.71 -11.58
CA GLY A 339 -1.74 -27.89 -10.81
C GLY A 339 -1.85 -29.26 -10.13
N THR A 340 -0.84 -30.13 -10.27
CA THR A 340 -0.80 -31.43 -9.60
C THR A 340 -0.73 -31.20 -8.09
N VAL A 341 -1.66 -31.79 -7.33
CA VAL A 341 -1.59 -31.80 -5.88
C VAL A 341 -0.47 -32.73 -5.42
N LEU A 342 0.53 -32.17 -4.75
CA LEU A 342 1.68 -32.90 -4.22
C LEU A 342 1.45 -33.34 -2.78
N ALA A 343 0.79 -32.50 -1.99
CA ALA A 343 0.42 -32.79 -0.61
C ALA A 343 -0.77 -31.92 -0.19
N GLU A 344 -1.58 -32.43 0.74
CA GLU A 344 -2.70 -31.69 1.33
C GLU A 344 -2.82 -31.98 2.82
N ALA A 345 -3.33 -31.00 3.56
CA ALA A 345 -3.62 -31.12 4.97
C ALA A 345 -4.75 -30.14 5.35
N SER A 346 -5.31 -30.29 6.54
CA SER A 346 -6.29 -29.33 7.06
C SER A 346 -6.22 -29.23 8.57
N ALA A 347 -6.66 -28.09 9.09
CA ALA A 347 -6.78 -27.86 10.52
C ALA A 347 -8.11 -27.14 10.83
N PRO A 348 -8.83 -27.53 11.89
CA PRO A 348 -9.99 -26.79 12.34
C PRO A 348 -9.56 -25.44 12.91
N VAL A 349 -10.33 -24.40 12.61
CA VAL A 349 -10.10 -23.03 13.08
C VAL A 349 -11.39 -22.39 13.54
N GLU A 350 -11.29 -21.57 14.57
CA GLU A 350 -12.37 -20.77 15.10
C GLU A 350 -11.82 -19.41 15.52
N MET A 351 -12.46 -18.35 15.05
CA MET A 351 -12.14 -16.97 15.37
C MET A 351 -13.40 -16.27 15.85
N ALA A 352 -13.28 -15.61 16.99
CA ALA A 352 -14.29 -14.66 17.45
C ALA A 352 -14.40 -13.47 16.48
N PRO A 353 -15.46 -12.64 16.60
CA PRO A 353 -15.47 -11.29 16.02
C PRO A 353 -14.19 -10.52 16.36
N HIS A 354 -13.61 -9.81 15.39
CA HIS A 354 -12.35 -9.08 15.54
C HIS A 354 -11.19 -9.96 16.06
N GLY A 355 -11.25 -11.25 15.76
CA GLY A 355 -10.32 -12.28 16.21
C GLY A 355 -9.41 -12.77 15.10
N ARG A 356 -8.44 -13.60 15.48
CA ARG A 356 -7.52 -14.25 14.54
C ARG A 356 -7.07 -15.59 15.08
N THR A 357 -6.50 -16.40 14.21
CA THR A 357 -5.81 -17.63 14.59
C THR A 357 -4.53 -17.82 13.80
N GLU A 358 -3.61 -18.57 14.38
CA GLU A 358 -2.34 -18.96 13.76
C GLU A 358 -2.26 -20.48 13.75
N VAL A 359 -1.99 -21.05 12.58
CA VAL A 359 -1.82 -22.48 12.39
C VAL A 359 -0.47 -22.71 11.75
N VAL A 360 0.44 -23.37 12.48
CA VAL A 360 1.70 -23.84 11.90
C VAL A 360 1.35 -24.76 10.73
N VAL A 361 1.88 -24.42 9.55
CA VAL A 361 1.59 -25.18 8.33
C VAL A 361 2.07 -26.62 8.54
N PRO A 362 1.22 -27.65 8.31
CA PRO A 362 1.58 -29.03 8.60
C PRO A 362 2.84 -29.48 7.88
N ALA A 363 3.63 -30.33 8.53
CA ALA A 363 4.97 -30.72 8.07
C ALA A 363 4.99 -31.31 6.64
N ASP A 364 3.94 -32.05 6.27
CA ASP A 364 3.83 -32.72 4.97
C ASP A 364 3.61 -31.76 3.80
N VAL A 365 3.11 -30.55 4.08
CA VAL A 365 2.80 -29.52 3.07
C VAL A 365 3.73 -28.30 3.14
N ARG A 366 4.43 -28.06 4.26
CA ARG A 366 5.20 -26.82 4.50
C ARG A 366 6.51 -26.70 3.72
N THR A 367 7.02 -27.80 3.17
CA THR A 367 8.32 -27.83 2.49
C THR A 367 8.15 -28.23 1.04
N ALA A 368 8.66 -27.41 0.13
CA ALA A 368 8.69 -27.72 -1.30
C ALA A 368 9.71 -28.81 -1.62
N GLY A 369 9.40 -29.66 -2.59
CA GLY A 369 10.40 -30.54 -3.22
C GLY A 369 11.29 -29.75 -4.17
N ASP A 370 10.69 -28.87 -4.96
CA ASP A 370 11.35 -27.86 -5.79
C ASP A 370 10.72 -26.48 -5.54
N ALA A 371 11.48 -25.57 -4.93
CA ALA A 371 10.99 -24.23 -4.59
C ALA A 371 10.61 -23.39 -5.81
N GLY A 372 11.24 -23.64 -6.97
CA GLY A 372 11.00 -22.86 -8.17
C GLY A 372 9.72 -23.23 -8.91
N SER A 373 9.14 -24.40 -8.65
CA SER A 373 8.01 -24.94 -9.44
C SER A 373 6.79 -25.34 -8.60
N GLU A 374 6.80 -24.99 -7.31
CA GLU A 374 5.74 -25.34 -6.38
C GLU A 374 5.13 -24.11 -5.70
N VAL A 375 3.85 -24.25 -5.30
CA VAL A 375 3.09 -23.24 -4.58
C VAL A 375 2.30 -23.88 -3.45
N LEU A 376 2.17 -23.18 -2.33
CA LEU A 376 1.32 -23.55 -1.21
C LEU A 376 0.13 -22.60 -1.13
N SER A 377 -1.08 -23.14 -1.04
CA SER A 377 -2.29 -22.36 -0.73
C SER A 377 -2.86 -22.76 0.63
N ALA A 378 -3.31 -21.79 1.41
CA ALA A 378 -4.15 -21.99 2.60
C ALA A 378 -5.50 -21.31 2.35
N GLU A 379 -6.61 -22.05 2.47
CA GLU A 379 -7.93 -21.55 2.12
C GLU A 379 -8.96 -21.87 3.20
N LEU A 380 -9.79 -20.88 3.52
CA LEU A 380 -10.91 -20.98 4.45
C LEU A 380 -12.12 -20.27 3.84
N GLU A 381 -13.20 -21.01 3.59
CA GLU A 381 -14.46 -20.48 3.05
C GLU A 381 -14.29 -19.54 1.83
N GLY A 382 -13.42 -19.92 0.89
CA GLY A 382 -13.14 -19.13 -0.33
C GLY A 382 -12.15 -17.98 -0.14
N VAL A 383 -11.71 -17.68 1.09
CA VAL A 383 -10.61 -16.75 1.35
C VAL A 383 -9.29 -17.53 1.30
N ARG A 384 -8.42 -17.17 0.35
CA ARG A 384 -7.18 -17.90 0.07
C ARG A 384 -5.95 -17.02 0.29
N GLY A 385 -4.99 -17.55 1.05
CA GLY A 385 -3.60 -17.09 1.08
C GLY A 385 -2.71 -17.99 0.22
N VAL A 386 -1.74 -17.39 -0.46
CA VAL A 386 -0.81 -18.12 -1.35
C VAL A 386 0.63 -17.83 -0.94
N TRP A 387 1.45 -18.86 -0.91
CA TRP A 387 2.89 -18.79 -0.67
C TRP A 387 3.66 -19.41 -1.83
N PHE A 388 4.49 -18.59 -2.45
CA PHE A 388 5.49 -19.03 -3.43
C PHE A 388 6.81 -19.30 -2.70
N PHE A 389 7.42 -20.45 -2.98
CA PHE A 389 8.66 -20.86 -2.29
C PHE A 389 9.92 -20.20 -2.87
N ALA A 390 9.82 -19.59 -4.04
CA ALA A 390 10.88 -18.82 -4.68
C ALA A 390 10.34 -17.47 -5.19
N GLU A 391 11.25 -16.49 -5.30
CA GLU A 391 10.98 -15.23 -5.97
C GLU A 391 10.73 -15.46 -7.47
N GLY A 392 10.04 -14.51 -8.12
CA GLY A 392 9.67 -14.63 -9.54
C GLY A 392 10.87 -14.97 -10.43
N ARG A 393 12.01 -14.30 -10.19
CA ARG A 393 13.29 -14.48 -10.88
C ARG A 393 13.83 -15.91 -10.85
N ASP A 394 13.61 -16.62 -9.75
CA ASP A 394 14.10 -17.97 -9.51
C ASP A 394 13.00 -19.03 -9.69
N SER A 395 11.81 -18.61 -10.14
CA SER A 395 10.68 -19.50 -10.39
C SER A 395 10.64 -20.02 -11.83
N ALA A 396 9.95 -21.13 -12.02
CA ALA A 396 9.66 -21.76 -13.29
C ALA A 396 8.26 -21.37 -13.82
N LEU A 397 7.77 -20.16 -13.52
CA LEU A 397 6.51 -19.67 -14.05
C LEU A 397 6.57 -19.66 -15.59
N SER A 398 5.69 -20.43 -16.22
CA SER A 398 5.54 -20.44 -17.67
C SER A 398 4.79 -19.20 -18.16
N ALA A 399 4.89 -18.90 -19.45
CA ALA A 399 4.01 -17.91 -20.07
C ALA A 399 2.53 -18.23 -19.76
N PRO A 400 1.69 -17.21 -19.50
CA PRO A 400 0.31 -17.47 -19.12
C PRO A 400 -0.50 -17.97 -20.32
N GLU A 401 -1.19 -19.10 -20.14
CA GLU A 401 -2.19 -19.56 -21.12
C GLU A 401 -3.59 -19.21 -20.61
N LEU A 402 -4.23 -18.24 -21.28
CA LEU A 402 -5.50 -17.66 -20.86
C LEU A 402 -6.59 -17.84 -21.90
N THR A 403 -7.84 -17.89 -21.45
CA THR A 403 -9.02 -17.62 -22.25
C THR A 403 -9.73 -16.42 -21.66
N ILE A 404 -10.06 -15.45 -22.50
CA ILE A 404 -10.67 -14.17 -22.11
C ILE A 404 -12.01 -14.07 -22.82
N ASP A 405 -13.08 -13.97 -22.03
CA ASP A 405 -14.44 -13.75 -22.50
C ASP A 405 -14.95 -12.44 -21.89
N ALA A 406 -15.65 -11.62 -22.67
CA ALA A 406 -16.21 -10.36 -22.19
C ALA A 406 -17.70 -10.26 -22.53
N ALA A 407 -18.49 -9.85 -21.54
CA ALA A 407 -19.91 -9.59 -21.71
C ALA A 407 -20.23 -8.15 -21.31
N ALA A 408 -21.17 -7.51 -22.01
CA ALA A 408 -21.61 -6.17 -21.65
C ALA A 408 -22.26 -6.16 -20.25
N HIS A 409 -21.89 -5.16 -19.46
CA HIS A 409 -22.47 -4.83 -18.17
C HIS A 409 -23.01 -3.39 -18.21
N GLN A 410 -23.90 -3.02 -17.27
CA GLN A 410 -24.65 -1.75 -17.30
C GLN A 410 -23.76 -0.52 -17.55
N ASP A 411 -22.58 -0.47 -16.95
CA ASP A 411 -21.62 0.64 -17.05
C ASP A 411 -20.23 0.20 -17.58
N GLY A 412 -20.16 -0.94 -18.28
CA GLY A 412 -18.86 -1.54 -18.58
C GLY A 412 -18.89 -2.92 -19.23
N LEU A 413 -17.87 -3.72 -18.93
CA LEU A 413 -17.75 -5.13 -19.29
C LEU A 413 -17.55 -6.00 -18.05
N ASP A 414 -18.14 -7.19 -18.03
CA ASP A 414 -17.75 -8.29 -17.15
C ASP A 414 -16.74 -9.17 -17.93
N VAL A 415 -15.47 -9.13 -17.53
CA VAL A 415 -14.36 -9.82 -18.22
C VAL A 415 -14.00 -11.09 -17.44
N THR A 416 -14.33 -12.25 -18.01
CA THR A 416 -14.02 -13.56 -17.43
C THR A 416 -12.71 -14.09 -18.00
N ILE A 417 -11.74 -14.35 -17.13
CA ILE A 417 -10.41 -14.84 -17.49
C ILE A 417 -10.25 -16.22 -16.88
N THR A 418 -9.98 -17.22 -17.71
CA THR A 418 -9.74 -18.61 -17.30
C THR A 418 -8.29 -18.99 -17.56
N ALA A 419 -7.61 -19.49 -16.54
CA ALA A 419 -6.20 -19.87 -16.61
C ALA A 419 -6.05 -21.36 -16.94
N ARG A 420 -5.19 -21.71 -17.90
CA ARG A 420 -4.78 -23.11 -18.17
C ARG A 420 -3.47 -23.48 -17.48
N THR A 421 -2.62 -22.48 -17.24
CA THR A 421 -1.41 -22.57 -16.41
C THR A 421 -1.67 -21.90 -15.07
N LEU A 422 -0.75 -22.03 -14.11
CA LEU A 422 -0.72 -21.14 -12.96
C LEU A 422 -0.48 -19.71 -13.45
N VAL A 423 -1.30 -18.76 -13.00
CA VAL A 423 -1.18 -17.34 -13.33
C VAL A 423 -1.07 -16.55 -12.03
N ARG A 424 0.01 -15.79 -11.90
CA ARG A 424 0.32 -14.99 -10.71
C ARG A 424 0.16 -13.50 -11.01
N ASP A 425 -0.45 -12.79 -10.06
CA ASP A 425 -0.63 -11.33 -10.06
C ASP A 425 -1.36 -10.77 -11.29
N LEU A 426 -2.36 -11.51 -11.80
CA LEU A 426 -3.21 -11.12 -12.93
C LEU A 426 -3.85 -9.75 -12.70
N THR A 427 -3.59 -8.82 -13.62
CA THR A 427 -4.06 -7.44 -13.54
C THR A 427 -4.43 -6.93 -14.92
N LEU A 428 -5.56 -6.21 -15.02
CA LEU A 428 -6.00 -5.56 -16.25
C LEU A 428 -5.60 -4.08 -16.26
N LEU A 429 -4.67 -3.70 -17.14
CA LEU A 429 -4.26 -2.30 -17.37
C LEU A 429 -5.21 -1.62 -18.37
N VAL A 430 -6.48 -1.52 -17.98
CA VAL A 430 -7.58 -1.07 -18.86
C VAL A 430 -7.50 0.41 -19.24
N ASP A 431 -6.68 1.21 -18.54
CA ASP A 431 -6.44 2.61 -18.89
C ASP A 431 -5.79 2.75 -20.27
N LYS A 432 -4.99 1.75 -20.68
CA LYS A 432 -4.44 1.65 -22.05
C LYS A 432 -5.50 1.48 -23.13
N ILE A 433 -6.68 0.98 -22.79
CA ILE A 433 -7.82 0.92 -23.71
C ILE A 433 -8.55 2.27 -23.71
N ARG A 434 -8.97 2.72 -22.53
CA ARG A 434 -9.63 4.00 -22.30
C ARG A 434 -9.15 4.62 -20.99
N PRO A 435 -8.67 5.87 -20.97
CA PRO A 435 -8.12 6.48 -19.75
C PRO A 435 -9.07 6.51 -18.55
N GLU A 436 -10.38 6.55 -18.77
CA GLU A 436 -11.41 6.54 -17.72
C GLU A 436 -11.80 5.15 -17.22
N ALA A 437 -11.34 4.08 -17.88
CA ALA A 437 -11.73 2.73 -17.51
C ALA A 437 -11.07 2.26 -16.22
N VAL A 438 -11.83 1.51 -15.41
CA VAL A 438 -11.38 1.04 -14.09
C VAL A 438 -11.85 -0.39 -13.86
N ALA A 439 -10.91 -1.28 -13.55
CA ALA A 439 -11.20 -2.63 -13.07
C ALA A 439 -11.57 -2.60 -11.57
N ASP A 440 -12.44 -3.50 -11.14
CA ASP A 440 -12.79 -3.65 -9.73
C ASP A 440 -11.92 -4.67 -8.98
N GLU A 441 -11.09 -5.43 -9.68
CA GLU A 441 -10.19 -6.43 -9.09
C GLU A 441 -8.84 -6.44 -9.81
N GLY A 442 -7.79 -6.83 -9.09
CA GLY A 442 -6.43 -6.91 -9.61
C GLY A 442 -5.51 -7.70 -8.68
N LEU A 443 -4.33 -8.06 -9.19
CA LEU A 443 -3.35 -8.92 -8.50
C LEU A 443 -3.93 -10.30 -8.13
N VAL A 444 -4.73 -10.89 -9.03
CA VAL A 444 -5.38 -12.18 -8.79
C VAL A 444 -4.42 -13.32 -9.12
N THR A 445 -4.30 -14.31 -8.23
CA THR A 445 -3.60 -15.57 -8.55
C THR A 445 -4.62 -16.65 -8.91
N LEU A 446 -4.51 -17.22 -10.10
CA LEU A 446 -5.34 -18.32 -10.60
C LEU A 446 -4.53 -19.61 -10.70
N LEU A 447 -5.03 -20.68 -10.11
CA LEU A 447 -4.50 -22.03 -10.34
C LEU A 447 -4.97 -22.54 -11.71
N PRO A 448 -4.29 -23.55 -12.31
CA PRO A 448 -4.74 -24.20 -13.53
C PRO A 448 -6.21 -24.64 -13.46
N GLY A 449 -7.01 -24.17 -14.41
CA GLY A 449 -8.45 -24.44 -14.52
C GLY A 449 -9.35 -23.47 -13.76
N GLU A 450 -8.81 -22.52 -12.99
CA GLU A 450 -9.60 -21.50 -12.29
C GLU A 450 -9.93 -20.32 -13.20
N SER A 451 -11.02 -19.62 -12.85
CA SER A 451 -11.49 -18.43 -13.53
C SER A 451 -11.80 -17.31 -12.54
N VAL A 452 -11.65 -16.08 -12.99
CA VAL A 452 -12.13 -14.87 -12.29
C VAL A 452 -12.95 -14.02 -13.27
N THR A 453 -13.98 -13.35 -12.76
CA THR A 453 -14.73 -12.35 -13.53
C THR A 453 -14.47 -10.97 -12.94
N ILE A 454 -13.75 -10.14 -13.68
CA ILE A 454 -13.39 -8.77 -13.30
C ILE A 454 -14.37 -7.81 -13.96
N ARG A 455 -15.02 -6.95 -13.17
CA ARG A 455 -15.89 -5.90 -13.71
C ARG A 455 -15.06 -4.70 -14.08
N VAL A 456 -15.16 -4.29 -15.33
CA VAL A 456 -14.44 -3.14 -15.87
C VAL A 456 -15.44 -2.05 -16.24
N ALA A 457 -15.49 -0.98 -15.45
CA ALA A 457 -16.28 0.20 -15.76
C ALA A 457 -15.62 1.03 -16.88
N GLY A 458 -16.42 1.71 -17.70
CA GLY A 458 -15.95 2.66 -18.72
C GLY A 458 -15.54 2.04 -20.07
N LEU A 459 -15.55 0.71 -20.21
CA LEU A 459 -15.40 0.03 -21.49
C LEU A 459 -16.75 -0.26 -22.15
N THR A 460 -16.75 -0.36 -23.48
CA THR A 460 -17.92 -0.72 -24.29
C THR A 460 -17.73 -2.08 -24.94
N GLU A 461 -18.80 -2.67 -25.49
CA GLU A 461 -18.73 -3.94 -26.23
C GLU A 461 -17.73 -3.89 -27.40
N GLN A 462 -17.52 -2.72 -28.02
CA GLN A 462 -16.53 -2.54 -29.09
C GLN A 462 -15.09 -2.63 -28.59
N ASP A 463 -14.86 -2.31 -27.31
CA ASP A 463 -13.54 -2.36 -26.68
C ASP A 463 -13.15 -3.80 -26.28
N ALA A 464 -14.11 -4.74 -26.24
CA ALA A 464 -13.87 -6.12 -25.81
C ALA A 464 -12.77 -6.82 -26.64
N ALA A 465 -12.71 -6.55 -27.96
CA ALA A 465 -11.70 -7.12 -28.85
C ALA A 465 -10.27 -6.65 -28.53
N ARG A 466 -10.12 -5.57 -27.74
CA ARG A 466 -8.82 -5.02 -27.35
C ARG A 466 -8.28 -5.64 -26.06
N LEU A 467 -9.07 -6.45 -25.35
CA LEU A 467 -8.62 -7.09 -24.10
C LEU A 467 -7.47 -8.09 -24.34
N ASP A 468 -7.39 -8.66 -25.53
CA ASP A 468 -6.30 -9.57 -25.94
C ASP A 468 -5.07 -8.82 -26.50
N GLU A 469 -5.09 -7.47 -26.56
CA GLU A 469 -3.91 -6.69 -26.97
C GLU A 469 -2.76 -6.87 -25.95
N ALA A 470 -1.54 -6.93 -26.47
CA ALA A 470 -0.35 -7.06 -25.63
C ALA A 470 -0.27 -5.91 -24.61
N GLY A 471 0.01 -6.24 -23.35
CA GLY A 471 0.16 -5.26 -22.28
C GLY A 471 -1.15 -4.74 -21.68
N ILE A 472 -2.31 -5.31 -22.04
CA ILE A 472 -3.59 -5.06 -21.35
C ILE A 472 -3.77 -6.05 -20.19
N VAL A 473 -3.72 -7.35 -20.48
CA VAL A 473 -3.67 -8.39 -19.45
C VAL A 473 -2.22 -8.57 -19.07
N CYS A 474 -1.87 -8.21 -17.84
CA CYS A 474 -0.51 -8.28 -17.33
C CYS A 474 -0.41 -9.26 -16.15
N THR A 475 0.70 -9.99 -16.08
CA THR A 475 0.94 -11.00 -15.05
C THR A 475 2.40 -11.01 -14.61
N ALA A 476 2.71 -11.60 -13.45
CA ALA A 476 4.09 -11.89 -13.08
C ALA A 476 4.74 -12.91 -14.03
N ASN A 477 3.95 -13.85 -14.58
CA ASN A 477 4.40 -14.87 -15.53
C ASN A 477 5.13 -14.28 -16.74
N GLU A 478 4.63 -13.17 -17.29
CA GLU A 478 5.24 -12.49 -18.44
C GLU A 478 6.60 -11.86 -18.14
N LEU A 479 6.91 -11.58 -16.87
CA LEU A 479 8.22 -11.06 -16.46
C LEU A 479 9.25 -12.18 -16.25
N VAL A 480 8.79 -13.43 -16.05
CA VAL A 480 9.62 -14.61 -15.83
C VAL A 480 9.90 -15.36 -17.13
N ALA A 481 8.87 -15.59 -17.94
CA ALA A 481 8.94 -16.42 -19.14
C ALA A 481 9.71 -15.80 -20.32
N ARG A 482 10.30 -14.61 -20.14
CA ARG A 482 11.03 -13.85 -21.16
C ARG A 482 12.46 -14.31 -21.39
#